data_AF-A0A844ZRV7-F1
#
_entry.id   AF-A0A844ZRV7-F1
#
_cell.length_a   1.000
_cell.length_b   1.000
_cell.length_c   1.000
_cell.angle_alpha   90.00
_cell.angle_beta   90.00
_cell.angle_gamma   90.00
#
_symmetry.space_group_name_H-M   'P 1'
#
loop_
_entity.id
_entity.type
_entity.pdbx_description
1 polymer ?
#
loop_
_entity_poly.entity_id
_entity_poly.type
_entity_poly.pdbx_seq_one_letter_code
_entity_poly.pdbx_strand_id
1 'polypeptide(L)'
;MAHQGLGFFNAKGQYFKTPDEATASDLSSMLGKIGEGDSLAPGIALMLLEKRAEIERIFAEHDEMVAERTAHEAKLSGDADNVTALPGVDRSEAS
;
A
#
# COMPACT_ATOMS: atom_id res chain seq x y z
N MET A 1 34.20 -34.39 7.01
CA MET A 1 34.67 -33.53 5.90
C MET A 1 33.97 -32.19 6.02
N ALA A 2 34.64 -31.08 5.70
CA ALA A 2 33.99 -29.78 5.68
C ALA A 2 33.22 -29.60 4.36
N HIS A 3 32.01 -29.04 4.45
CA HIS A 3 31.15 -28.70 3.30
C HIS A 3 30.67 -27.26 3.45
N GLN A 4 30.46 -26.57 2.32
CA GLN A 4 29.89 -25.22 2.26
C GLN A 4 28.52 -25.27 1.57
N GLY A 5 27.61 -24.37 1.94
CA GLY A 5 26.25 -24.32 1.41
C GLY A 5 25.74 -22.89 1.26
N LEU A 6 24.70 -22.71 0.45
CA LEU A 6 23.97 -21.45 0.30
C LEU A 6 22.90 -21.35 1.39
N GLY A 7 22.73 -20.17 1.96
CA GLY A 7 21.66 -19.88 2.90
C GLY A 7 21.18 -18.45 2.78
N PHE A 8 19.99 -18.21 3.30
CA PHE A 8 19.29 -16.93 3.18
C PHE A 8 19.00 -16.40 4.58
N PHE A 9 19.14 -15.09 4.76
CA PHE A 9 18.85 -14.44 6.03
C PHE A 9 17.73 -13.42 5.82
N ASN A 10 16.78 -13.41 6.75
CA ASN A 10 15.77 -12.35 6.81
C ASN A 10 16.38 -11.06 7.41
N ALA A 11 15.62 -9.97 7.45
CA ALA A 11 16.07 -8.68 7.97
C ALA A 11 16.48 -8.72 9.46
N LYS A 12 16.02 -9.72 10.22
CA LYS A 12 16.36 -9.96 11.63
C LYS A 12 17.60 -10.85 11.81
N GLY A 13 18.24 -11.29 10.73
CA GLY A 13 19.40 -12.18 10.77
C GLY A 13 19.05 -13.64 11.08
N GLN A 14 17.79 -14.05 10.97
CA GLN A 14 17.41 -15.45 11.09
C GLN A 14 17.72 -16.20 9.79
N TYR A 15 18.31 -17.39 9.92
CA TYR A 15 18.73 -18.23 8.80
C TYR A 15 17.58 -19.11 8.27
N PHE A 16 17.49 -19.20 6.95
CA PHE A 16 16.54 -20.04 6.22
C PHE A 16 17.21 -20.80 5.08
N LYS A 17 16.58 -21.89 4.66
CA LYS A 17 17.11 -22.78 3.62
C LYS A 17 16.75 -22.28 2.21
N THR A 18 15.64 -21.57 2.09
CA THR A 18 15.14 -21.04 0.81
C THR A 18 14.93 -19.53 0.89
N PRO A 19 14.99 -18.81 -0.25
CA PRO A 19 14.68 -17.39 -0.28
C PRO A 19 13.21 -17.11 0.08
N ASP A 20 12.29 -18.00 -0.29
CA ASP A 20 10.86 -17.87 -0.02
C ASP A 20 10.57 -17.91 1.49
N GLU A 21 11.23 -18.82 2.23
CA GLU A 21 11.13 -18.89 3.69
C GLU A 21 11.64 -17.63 4.37
N ALA A 22 12.80 -17.11 3.93
CA ALA A 22 13.35 -15.87 4.47
C ALA A 22 12.42 -14.68 4.21
N THR A 23 11.89 -14.58 3.00
CA THR A 23 10.99 -13.49 2.59
C THR A 23 9.65 -13.58 3.33
N ALA A 24 9.06 -14.78 3.42
CA ALA A 24 7.82 -15.00 4.17
C ALA A 24 7.99 -14.67 5.66
N SER A 25 9.17 -14.94 6.24
CA SER A 25 9.48 -14.56 7.62
C SER A 25 9.52 -13.04 7.82
N ASP A 26 10.11 -12.30 6.89
CA ASP A 26 10.09 -10.83 6.91
C ASP A 26 8.69 -10.26 6.73
N LEU A 27 7.92 -10.79 5.77
CA LEU A 27 6.54 -10.38 5.55
C LEU A 27 5.66 -10.67 6.78
N SER A 28 5.77 -11.86 7.37
CA SER A 28 5.04 -12.22 8.59
C SER A 28 5.42 -11.29 9.76
N SER A 29 6.70 -10.96 9.88
CA SER A 29 7.17 -9.99 10.88
C SER A 29 6.58 -8.60 10.67
N MET A 30 6.41 -8.16 9.42
CA MET A 30 5.82 -6.87 9.06
C MET A 30 4.31 -6.85 9.32
N LEU A 31 3.61 -7.94 9.02
CA LEU A 31 2.17 -8.10 9.28
C LEU A 31 1.84 -8.13 10.77
N GLY A 32 2.79 -8.55 11.62
CA GLY A 32 2.61 -8.62 13.06
C GLY A 32 1.65 -9.73 13.49
N LYS A 33 1.06 -9.62 14.68
CA LYS A 33 0.11 -10.63 15.16
C LYS A 33 -1.29 -10.34 14.60
N ILE A 34 -1.73 -11.18 13.67
CA ILE A 34 -3.09 -11.18 13.13
C ILE A 34 -3.90 -12.33 13.75
N GLY A 35 -5.08 -12.02 14.30
CA GLY A 35 -6.03 -12.98 14.87
C GLY A 35 -5.88 -13.23 16.39
N GLU A 36 -6.91 -13.85 16.97
CA GLU A 36 -6.89 -14.36 18.34
C GLU A 36 -6.27 -15.77 18.36
N GLY A 37 -5.24 -16.01 19.18
CA GLY A 37 -4.51 -17.29 19.24
C GLY A 37 -3.22 -17.31 18.44
N ASP A 38 -2.99 -18.40 17.68
CA ASP A 38 -1.85 -18.54 16.78
C ASP A 38 -1.97 -17.56 15.62
N SER A 39 -0.89 -16.83 15.35
CA SER A 39 -0.97 -15.76 14.36
C SER A 39 -1.16 -16.30 12.95
N LEU A 40 -2.10 -15.71 12.21
CA LEU A 40 -2.32 -16.00 10.79
C LEU A 40 -1.26 -15.39 9.86
N ALA A 41 -0.40 -14.50 10.39
CA ALA A 41 0.59 -13.77 9.60
C ALA A 41 1.53 -14.66 8.76
N PRO A 42 2.03 -15.83 9.21
CA PRO A 42 2.84 -16.71 8.38
C PRO A 42 2.08 -17.24 7.15
N GLY A 43 0.80 -17.60 7.32
CA GLY A 43 -0.02 -18.09 6.21
C GLY A 43 -0.33 -16.98 5.19
N ILE A 44 -0.62 -15.78 5.69
CA ILE A 44 -0.85 -14.61 4.83
C ILE A 44 0.43 -14.24 4.08
N ALA A 45 1.59 -14.28 4.74
CA ALA A 45 2.88 -13.99 4.10
C ALA A 45 3.18 -14.94 2.92
N LEU A 46 2.89 -16.23 3.06
CA LEU A 46 3.01 -17.20 1.97
C LEU A 46 2.03 -16.88 0.83
N MET A 47 0.77 -16.59 1.14
CA MET A 47 -0.21 -16.21 0.13
C MET A 47 0.17 -14.93 -0.63
N LEU A 48 0.79 -13.96 0.04
CA LEU A 48 1.30 -12.73 -0.60
C LEU A 48 2.39 -13.04 -1.63
N LEU A 49 3.27 -14.00 -1.34
CA LEU A 49 4.29 -14.44 -2.30
C LEU A 49 3.68 -15.17 -3.49
N GLU A 50 2.74 -16.09 -3.25
CA GLU A 50 2.03 -16.82 -4.30
C GLU A 50 1.27 -15.88 -5.24
N LYS A 51 0.67 -14.82 -4.68
CA LYS A 51 -0.15 -13.85 -5.42
C LYS A 51 0.58 -12.56 -5.79
N ARG A 52 1.91 -12.53 -5.69
CA ARG A 52 2.72 -11.32 -5.85
C ARG A 52 2.37 -10.53 -7.12
N ALA A 53 2.28 -11.21 -8.27
CA ALA A 53 2.00 -10.56 -9.54
C ALA A 53 0.59 -9.94 -9.62
N GLU A 54 -0.42 -10.62 -9.06
CA GLU A 54 -1.80 -10.10 -9.00
C GLU A 54 -1.88 -8.87 -8.11
N ILE A 55 -1.21 -8.92 -6.94
CA ILE A 55 -1.16 -7.83 -5.97
C ILE A 55 -0.44 -6.62 -6.55
N GLU A 56 0.71 -6.82 -7.22
CA GLU A 56 1.46 -5.74 -7.86
C GLU A 56 0.64 -5.04 -8.95
N ARG A 57 -0.13 -5.79 -9.73
CA ARG A 57 -1.05 -5.20 -10.73
C ARG A 57 -2.11 -4.32 -10.06
N ILE A 58 -2.73 -4.81 -8.98
CA ILE A 58 -3.76 -4.05 -8.25
C ILE A 58 -3.16 -2.75 -7.66
N PHE A 59 -1.93 -2.80 -7.12
CA PHE A 59 -1.27 -1.60 -6.63
C PHE A 59 -0.96 -0.60 -7.75
N ALA A 60 -0.52 -1.07 -8.92
CA ALA A 60 -0.31 -0.18 -10.07
C ALA A 60 -1.61 0.51 -10.53
N GLU A 61 -2.70 -0.25 -10.65
CA GLU A 61 -4.03 0.30 -10.97
C GLU A 61 -4.50 1.31 -9.91
N HIS A 62 -4.24 1.03 -8.62
CA HIS A 62 -4.55 1.95 -7.53
C HIS A 62 -3.75 3.26 -7.63
N ASP A 63 -2.45 3.17 -7.93
CA ASP A 63 -1.60 4.35 -8.05
C ASP A 63 -2.05 5.25 -9.22
N GLU A 64 -2.51 4.65 -10.33
CA GLU A 64 -3.16 5.38 -11.42
C GLU A 64 -4.44 6.11 -10.95
N MET A 65 -5.32 5.41 -10.23
CA MET A 65 -6.55 6.02 -9.69
C MET A 65 -6.26 7.19 -8.73
N VAL A 66 -5.24 7.07 -7.88
CA VAL A 66 -4.82 8.14 -6.98
C VAL A 66 -4.27 9.33 -7.77
N ALA A 67 -3.45 9.09 -8.79
CA ALA A 67 -2.91 10.15 -9.63
C ALA A 67 -4.01 10.92 -10.37
N GLU A 68 -5.00 10.22 -10.92
CA GLU A 68 -6.16 10.84 -11.56
C GLU A 68 -6.98 11.68 -10.58
N ARG A 69 -7.24 11.15 -9.38
CA ARG A 69 -7.95 11.88 -8.33
C ARG A 69 -7.21 13.17 -7.96
N THR A 70 -5.91 13.11 -7.72
CA THR A 70 -5.11 14.29 -7.38
C THR A 70 -5.10 15.31 -8.52
N ALA A 71 -5.00 14.86 -9.78
CA ALA A 71 -5.08 15.74 -10.94
C ALA A 71 -6.46 16.42 -11.07
N HIS A 72 -7.54 15.72 -10.74
CA HIS A 72 -8.89 16.28 -10.73
C HIS A 72 -9.08 17.30 -9.60
N GLU A 73 -8.60 17.00 -8.39
CA GLU A 73 -8.61 17.94 -7.26
C GLU A 73 -7.81 19.22 -7.58
N ALA A 74 -6.67 19.11 -8.25
CA ALA A 74 -5.87 20.26 -8.70
C ALA A 74 -6.57 21.11 -9.78
N LYS A 75 -7.34 20.50 -10.68
CA LYS A 75 -8.14 21.23 -11.67
C LYS A 75 -9.27 22.01 -11.01
N LEU A 76 -9.99 21.38 -10.09
CA LEU A 76 -11.07 22.04 -9.35
C LEU A 76 -10.58 23.20 -8.48
N SER A 77 -9.40 23.08 -7.86
CA SER A 77 -8.81 24.19 -7.11
C SER A 77 -8.31 25.33 -8.01
N GLY A 78 -7.82 25.01 -9.22
CA GLY A 78 -7.48 26.02 -10.23
C GLY A 78 -8.68 26.74 -10.83
N ASP A 79 -9.83 26.06 -10.97
CA ASP A 79 -11.07 26.67 -11.48
C ASP A 79 -11.80 27.53 -10.44
N ALA A 80 -11.49 27.39 -9.15
CA ALA A 80 -12.05 28.24 -8.08
C ALA A 80 -11.65 29.73 -8.25
N ASP A 81 -10.52 30.01 -8.91
CA ASP A 81 -10.07 31.37 -9.23
C ASP A 81 -10.82 31.98 -10.44
N ASN A 82 -11.56 31.17 -11.21
CA ASN A 82 -12.33 31.60 -12.39
C ASN A 82 -13.79 31.95 -12.10
N VAL A 83 -14.21 31.96 -10.83
CA VAL A 83 -15.57 32.36 -10.45
C VAL A 83 -15.66 33.89 -10.40
N THR A 84 -16.22 34.50 -11.45
CA THR A 84 -16.62 35.91 -11.42
C THR A 84 -17.81 36.07 -10.47
N ALA A 85 -17.63 36.86 -9.39
CA ALA A 85 -18.74 37.23 -8.52
C ALA A 85 -19.81 37.94 -9.34
N LEU A 86 -21.04 37.42 -9.32
CA LEU A 86 -22.18 38.04 -10.00
C LEU A 86 -22.43 39.43 -9.37
N PRO A 87 -22.30 40.53 -10.14
CA PRO A 87 -22.60 41.84 -9.61
C PRO A 87 -24.12 41.94 -9.40
N GLY A 88 -24.56 42.05 -8.13
CA GLY A 88 -25.92 42.49 -7.82
C GLY A 88 -26.77 41.66 -6.84
N VAL A 89 -26.24 40.65 -6.13
CA VAL A 89 -27.04 40.03 -5.04
C VAL A 89 -26.79 40.81 -3.75
N ASP A 90 -27.42 41.97 -3.66
CA ASP A 90 -27.63 42.68 -2.41
C ASP A 90 -28.41 41.75 -1.47
N ARG A 91 -27.75 41.27 -0.41
CA ARG A 91 -28.38 40.50 0.68
C ARG A 91 -28.69 41.40 1.87
N SER A 92 -28.99 42.68 1.63
CA SER A 92 -29.59 43.54 2.63
C SER A 92 -31.08 43.73 2.32
N GLU A 93 -31.90 43.60 3.37
CA GLU A 93 -33.35 43.84 3.40
C GLU A 93 -34.27 42.68 2.99
N ALA A 94 -34.42 41.73 3.91
CA ALA A 94 -35.73 41.13 4.17
C ALA A 94 -35.95 41.03 5.70
N SER A 95 -36.58 42.09 6.21
CA SER A 95 -37.36 42.27 7.46
C SER A 95 -36.70 42.03 8.82
#